data_AF-K9KEN8-F1
#
_entry.id   AF-K9KEN8-F1
#
_cell.length_a   1.000
_cell.length_b   1.000
_cell.length_c   1.000
_cell.angle_alpha   90.00
_cell.angle_beta   90.00
_cell.angle_gamma   90.00
#
_symmetry.space_group_name_H-M   'P 1'
#
loop_
_entity.id
_entity.type
_entity.pdbx_description
1 polymer ?
#
loop_
_entity_poly.entity_id
_entity_poly.type
_entity_poly.pdbx_seq_one_letter_code
_entity_poly.pdbx_strand_id
1 'polypeptide(L)'
;QRFRYSYYDESQGEIYRSIEHLDKMGMSIIEQLDPVSFSNYLKKYHNTICGRHPIGVLLNAITELQKNGMNMSFSFLNYAQSSQCRNWQDSSVSYAAGALTVH
;
A
#
# COMPACT_ATOMS: atom_id res chain seq x y z
N GLN A 1 7.80 22.97 3.38
CA GLN A 1 7.09 22.32 2.26
C GLN A 1 6.39 21.09 2.82
N ARG A 2 5.06 20.96 2.63
CA ARG A 2 4.25 19.90 3.24
C ARG A 2 4.29 18.70 2.30
N PHE A 3 5.00 17.64 2.71
CA PHE A 3 5.24 16.39 1.97
C PHE A 3 6.22 16.53 0.78
N ARG A 4 7.26 15.68 0.72
CA ARG A 4 8.44 15.84 -0.18
C ARG A 4 8.60 14.69 -1.18
N TYR A 5 7.72 13.70 -1.14
CA TYR A 5 7.79 12.54 -2.04
C TYR A 5 7.07 12.84 -3.35
N SER A 6 7.72 12.55 -4.48
CA SER A 6 7.30 12.98 -5.81
C SER A 6 7.39 11.87 -6.85
N TYR A 7 7.17 10.61 -6.45
CA TYR A 7 7.08 9.54 -7.44
C TYR A 7 5.87 9.78 -8.35
N TYR A 8 6.12 9.76 -9.64
CA TYR A 8 5.11 9.93 -10.67
C TYR A 8 5.50 9.08 -11.87
N ASP A 9 4.54 8.29 -12.33
CA ASP A 9 4.61 7.47 -13.52
C ASP A 9 3.66 8.08 -14.56
N GLU A 10 4.24 8.73 -15.57
CA GLU A 10 3.53 9.40 -16.66
C GLU A 10 2.63 8.44 -17.45
N SER A 11 2.94 7.14 -17.47
CA SER A 11 2.10 6.14 -18.15
C SER A 11 0.73 5.96 -17.49
N GLN A 12 0.59 6.39 -16.23
CA GLN A 12 -0.66 6.31 -15.46
C GLN A 12 -1.57 7.54 -15.64
N GLY A 13 -1.19 8.52 -16.48
CA GLY A 13 -1.97 9.72 -16.72
C GLY A 13 -1.84 10.75 -15.61
N GLU A 14 -2.94 11.27 -15.07
CA GLU A 14 -2.91 12.34 -14.07
C GLU A 14 -2.17 11.93 -12.78
N ILE A 15 -1.51 12.87 -12.08
CA ILE A 15 -0.69 12.59 -10.89
C ILE A 15 -1.46 11.74 -9.85
N TYR A 16 -2.72 12.07 -9.55
CA TYR A 16 -3.52 11.31 -8.60
C TYR A 16 -3.80 9.86 -9.05
N ARG A 17 -3.83 9.58 -10.36
CA ARG A 17 -3.95 8.21 -10.90
C ARG A 17 -2.65 7.43 -10.75
N SER A 18 -1.52 8.09 -10.94
CA SER A 18 -0.21 7.49 -10.64
C SER A 18 -0.07 7.16 -9.15
N ILE A 19 -0.52 8.05 -8.26
CA ILE A 19 -0.58 7.79 -6.80
C ILE A 19 -1.50 6.60 -6.52
N GLU A 20 -2.71 6.59 -7.09
CA GLU A 20 -3.67 5.49 -6.93
C GLU A 20 -3.09 4.14 -7.41
N HIS A 21 -2.43 4.13 -8.56
CA HIS A 21 -1.76 2.94 -9.09
C HIS A 21 -0.66 2.44 -8.14
N LEU A 22 0.19 3.34 -7.68
CA LEU A 22 1.28 3.02 -6.76
C LEU A 22 0.74 2.44 -5.45
N ASP A 23 -0.29 3.06 -4.88
CA ASP A 23 -0.91 2.59 -3.63
C ASP A 23 -1.60 1.24 -3.82
N LYS A 24 -2.38 1.07 -4.89
CA LYS A 24 -3.07 -0.19 -5.21
C LYS A 24 -2.09 -1.33 -5.47
N MET A 25 -0.91 -1.05 -6.02
CA MET A 25 0.16 -2.05 -6.16
C MET A 25 0.63 -2.52 -4.77
N GLY A 26 0.86 -1.60 -3.84
CA GLY A 26 1.20 -1.94 -2.46
C GLY A 26 0.08 -2.70 -1.75
N MET A 27 -1.17 -2.28 -1.94
CA MET A 27 -2.36 -2.94 -1.41
C MET A 27 -2.50 -4.38 -1.91
N SER A 28 -2.35 -4.61 -3.22
CA SER A 28 -2.44 -5.96 -3.80
C SER A 28 -1.35 -6.91 -3.26
N ILE A 29 -0.15 -6.40 -3.01
CA ILE A 29 0.92 -7.19 -2.37
C ILE A 29 0.56 -7.54 -0.92
N ILE A 30 -0.07 -6.62 -0.18
CA ILE A 30 -0.56 -6.91 1.18
C ILE A 30 -1.67 -7.98 1.14
N GLU A 31 -2.57 -7.95 0.16
CA GLU A 31 -3.62 -8.96 -0.03
C GLU A 31 -3.06 -10.35 -0.37
N GLN A 32 -1.85 -10.42 -0.96
CA GLN A 32 -1.12 -11.68 -1.20
C GLN A 32 -0.49 -12.27 0.07
N LEU A 33 -0.54 -11.55 1.21
CA LEU A 33 0.00 -11.99 2.50
C LEU A 33 1.51 -12.29 2.47
N ASP A 34 2.27 -11.61 1.60
CA ASP A 34 3.70 -11.83 1.40
C ASP A 34 4.56 -10.66 1.95
N PRO A 35 5.25 -10.85 3.09
CA PRO A 35 6.10 -9.81 3.69
C PRO A 35 7.36 -9.49 2.85
N VAL A 36 7.89 -10.45 2.09
CA VAL A 36 9.10 -10.25 1.27
C VAL A 36 8.77 -9.37 0.08
N SER A 37 7.67 -9.67 -0.61
CA SER A 37 7.18 -8.85 -1.71
C SER A 37 6.84 -7.42 -1.26
N PHE A 38 6.24 -7.25 -0.07
CA PHE A 38 5.96 -5.91 0.48
C PHE A 38 7.26 -5.14 0.77
N SER A 39 8.27 -5.79 1.34
CA SER A 39 9.60 -5.20 1.57
C SER A 39 10.27 -4.77 0.26
N ASN A 40 10.20 -5.62 -0.78
CA ASN A 40 10.76 -5.33 -2.09
C ASN A 40 10.04 -4.15 -2.77
N TYR A 41 8.72 -4.06 -2.66
CA TYR A 41 7.94 -2.93 -3.12
C TYR A 41 8.37 -1.62 -2.45
N LEU A 42 8.51 -1.61 -1.12
CA LEU A 42 8.97 -0.43 -0.39
C LEU A 42 10.38 0.00 -0.81
N LYS A 43 11.31 -0.95 -1.02
CA LYS A 43 12.67 -0.66 -1.51
C LYS A 43 12.68 -0.14 -2.94
N LYS A 44 11.78 -0.63 -3.81
CA LYS A 44 11.73 -0.22 -5.21
C LYS A 44 11.16 1.18 -5.37
N TYR A 45 10.00 1.44 -4.76
CA TYR A 45 9.25 2.66 -4.99
C TYR A 45 9.41 3.72 -3.90
N HIS A 46 9.84 3.33 -2.70
CA HIS A 46 9.95 4.23 -1.55
C HIS A 46 8.62 4.93 -1.20
N ASN A 47 7.47 4.27 -1.45
CA ASN A 47 6.16 4.83 -1.12
C ASN A 47 6.10 5.22 0.37
N THR A 48 5.54 6.38 0.67
CA THR A 48 5.57 7.02 2.00
C THR A 48 4.49 6.50 2.96
N ILE A 49 4.30 5.18 2.98
CA ILE A 49 3.35 4.51 3.87
C ILE A 49 3.86 4.64 5.32
N CYS A 50 3.15 5.42 6.14
CA CYS A 50 3.52 5.67 7.54
C CYS A 50 3.43 4.40 8.40
N GLY A 51 2.45 3.52 8.10
CA GLY A 51 2.23 2.25 8.79
C GLY A 51 3.07 1.07 8.27
N ARG A 52 4.10 1.30 7.44
CA ARG A 52 4.85 0.20 6.79
C ARG A 52 5.46 -0.81 7.77
N HIS A 53 5.87 -0.37 8.96
CA HIS A 53 6.47 -1.26 9.96
C HIS A 53 5.42 -2.14 10.65
N PRO A 54 4.30 -1.59 11.20
CA PRO A 54 3.18 -2.41 11.67
C PRO A 54 2.64 -3.38 10.60
N ILE A 55 2.50 -2.95 9.35
CA ILE A 55 2.06 -3.82 8.25
C ILE A 55 3.06 -4.98 8.04
N GLY A 56 4.37 -4.69 8.06
CA GLY A 56 5.40 -5.72 7.96
C GLY A 56 5.33 -6.75 9.10
N VAL A 57 5.09 -6.30 10.34
CA VAL A 57 4.90 -7.20 11.49
C VAL A 57 3.64 -8.07 11.30
N LEU A 58 2.52 -7.47 10.87
CA LEU A 58 1.27 -8.19 10.60
C LEU A 58 1.47 -9.28 9.54
N LEU A 59 2.10 -8.95 8.41
CA LEU A 59 2.35 -9.91 7.33
C LEU A 59 3.22 -11.09 7.81
N ASN A 60 4.29 -10.82 8.56
CA ASN A 60 5.12 -11.89 9.12
C ASN A 60 4.34 -12.76 10.13
N ALA A 61 3.48 -12.16 10.96
CA ALA A 61 2.62 -12.92 11.87
C ALA A 61 1.67 -13.83 11.08
N ILE A 62 0.99 -13.30 10.05
CA ILE A 62 0.12 -14.09 9.17
C ILE A 62 0.88 -15.25 8.53
N THR A 63 2.06 -15.00 7.94
CA THR A 63 2.89 -16.05 7.34
C THR A 63 3.24 -17.15 8.36
N GLU A 64 3.55 -16.80 9.60
CA GLU A 64 3.85 -17.78 10.65
C GLU A 64 2.62 -18.62 11.03
N LEU A 65 1.45 -18.00 11.11
CA LEU A 65 0.18 -18.69 11.36
C LEU A 65 -0.20 -19.62 10.20
N GLN A 66 0.06 -19.22 8.95
CA GLN A 66 -0.14 -20.05 7.76
C GLN A 66 0.75 -21.30 7.75
N LYS A 67 2.01 -21.20 8.20
CA LYS A 67 2.88 -22.39 8.37
C LYS A 67 2.31 -23.40 9.37
N ASN A 68 1.52 -22.93 10.33
CA ASN A 68 0.83 -23.75 11.32
C ASN A 68 -0.57 -24.20 10.85
N GLY A 69 -0.89 -24.04 9.57
CA GLY A 69 -2.10 -24.58 8.95
C GLY A 69 -3.33 -23.66 9.00
N MET A 70 -3.21 -22.42 9.48
CA MET A 70 -4.33 -21.48 9.44
C MET A 70 -4.54 -20.90 8.05
N ASN A 71 -5.80 -20.88 7.61
CA ASN A 71 -6.19 -20.23 6.37
C ASN A 71 -6.66 -18.80 6.68
N MET A 72 -6.11 -17.82 5.97
CA MET A 72 -6.41 -16.41 6.19
C MET A 72 -6.44 -15.69 4.84
N SER A 73 -7.27 -14.65 4.74
CA SER A 73 -7.33 -13.77 3.58
C SER A 73 -7.45 -12.31 4.02
N PHE A 74 -6.71 -11.42 3.39
CA PHE A 74 -6.84 -9.97 3.59
C PHE A 74 -7.49 -9.33 2.36
N SER A 75 -8.39 -8.37 2.59
CA SER A 75 -8.99 -7.59 1.50
C SER A 75 -9.12 -6.13 1.89
N PHE A 76 -8.70 -5.23 1.00
CA PHE A 76 -9.03 -3.82 1.12
C PHE A 76 -10.48 -3.59 0.66
N LEU A 77 -11.22 -2.85 1.48
CA LEU A 77 -12.64 -2.57 1.31
C LEU A 77 -12.89 -1.18 0.72
N ASN A 78 -11.97 -0.24 0.92
CA ASN A 78 -12.10 1.11 0.41
C ASN A 78 -10.73 1.78 0.20
N TYR A 79 -10.69 2.70 -0.76
CA TYR A 79 -9.55 3.57 -1.05
C TYR A 79 -10.04 5.00 -1.27
N ALA A 80 -9.33 5.96 -0.68
CA ALA A 80 -9.61 7.38 -0.86
C ALA A 80 -8.30 8.19 -0.86
N GLN A 81 -8.35 9.36 -1.49
CA GLN A 81 -7.28 10.36 -1.42
C GLN A 81 -7.86 11.63 -0.81
N SER A 82 -7.09 12.34 0.01
CA SER A 82 -7.54 13.60 0.61
C SER A 82 -7.91 14.65 -0.44
N SER A 83 -7.25 14.60 -1.59
CA SER A 83 -7.45 15.46 -2.76
C SER A 83 -6.89 14.79 -4.02
N GLN A 84 -7.36 15.21 -5.20
CA GLN A 84 -6.78 14.78 -6.47
C GLN A 84 -5.66 15.73 -6.89
N CYS A 85 -4.40 15.34 -6.69
CA CYS A 85 -3.25 16.09 -7.20
C CYS A 85 -3.25 16.10 -8.73
N ARG A 86 -3.09 17.30 -9.32
CA ARG A 86 -3.01 17.52 -10.78
C ARG A 86 -1.72 18.22 -11.17
N ASN A 87 -1.11 18.98 -10.25
CA ASN A 87 0.13 19.72 -10.46
C ASN A 87 1.18 19.40 -9.39
N TRP A 88 2.43 19.74 -9.65
CA TRP A 88 3.57 19.46 -8.76
C TRP A 88 3.56 20.20 -7.42
N GLN A 89 2.77 21.26 -7.31
CA GLN A 89 2.58 22.02 -6.07
C GLN A 89 1.46 21.44 -5.21
N ASP A 90 0.63 20.55 -5.78
CA ASP A 90 -0.44 19.90 -5.03
C ASP A 90 0.14 18.87 -4.06
N SER A 91 -0.61 18.62 -2.98
CA SER A 91 -0.27 17.57 -2.03
C SER A 91 -1.53 16.81 -1.62
N SER A 92 -1.37 15.51 -1.41
CA SER A 92 -2.45 14.61 -1.02
C SER A 92 -1.92 13.52 -0.10
N VAL A 93 -2.82 12.97 0.72
CA VAL A 93 -2.59 11.79 1.56
C VAL A 93 -3.62 10.74 1.16
N SER A 94 -3.14 9.53 0.92
CA SER A 94 -3.99 8.37 0.61
C SER A 94 -4.43 7.63 1.87
N TYR A 95 -5.65 7.11 1.85
CA TYR A 95 -6.26 6.32 2.90
C TYR A 95 -6.78 5.00 2.31
N ALA A 96 -6.51 3.89 2.99
CA ALA A 96 -7.03 2.58 2.63
C ALA A 96 -7.56 1.88 3.88
N ALA A 97 -8.70 1.20 3.74
CA ALA A 97 -9.31 0.40 4.81
C ALA A 97 -9.36 -1.05 4.34
N GLY A 98 -8.99 -2.00 5.21
CA GLY A 98 -9.01 -3.43 4.88
C GLY A 98 -9.24 -4.30 6.11
N ALA A 99 -9.60 -5.55 5.86
CA ALA A 99 -9.91 -6.55 6.89
C ALA A 99 -9.19 -7.86 6.62
N LEU A 100 -8.70 -8.49 7.70
CA LEU A 100 -8.17 -9.85 7.70
C LEU A 100 -9.26 -10.80 8.19
N THR A 101 -9.52 -11.88 7.47
CA THR A 101 -10.43 -12.96 7.86
C THR A 101 -9.63 -14.23 8.08
N VAL A 102 -9.94 -14.96 9.15
CA VAL A 102 -9.41 -16.30 9.45
C VAL A 102 -10.53 -17.30 9.21
N HIS A 103 -10.25 -18.37 8.49
CA HIS A 103 -11.21 -19.39 8.09
C HIS A 103 -11.04 -20.68 8.89
#